data_AF-A0A3L7VXT5-F1
#
_entry.id   AF-A0A3L7VXT5-F1
#
_cell.length_a   1.000
_cell.length_b   1.000
_cell.length_c   1.000
_cell.angle_alpha   90.00
_cell.angle_beta   90.00
_cell.angle_gamma   90.00
#
_symmetry.space_group_name_H-M   'P 1'
#
loop_
_entity.id
_entity.type
_entity.pdbx_description
1 polymer ?
#
loop_
_entity_poly.entity_id
_entity_poly.type
_entity_poly.pdbx_seq_one_letter_code
_entity_poly.pdbx_strand_id
1 'polypeptide(L)'
;MPLFVVDVNRTQLFGAPLPRIDAHTLASYASHIYEGCEYGCNYCDGWGRHLRPYNEQIRLMPDIAHAASAELTTIDRRAVIGLTAESDAYQPAEQHYRRTRSVLRVLAEHGQPTVIMTKSPHVVDDIELLTEIHQRSLAMVMVTVMSHVVDVQNKLEDKNISTVDRFTTISQLKKAGIPVGVVIQPLIPYLNDTDYALSRLIEMSVAAGADFVHWDYLYTLNQRHRNRVYEALARIGNYPPSYMRNLYRDGMTIDPAYQQERNASLTRMCDDAKLPVHPPYAMFAQRLDPRNELELVILHQARRDMLQGRATLATIGQTLATRIAAGEMPLQELHHYAHYMLIRPAIQHVTGAAPFAD
;
A
#
# COMPACT_ATOMS: atom_id res chain seq x y z
N MET A 1 25.93 -12.51 4.67
CA MET A 1 26.60 -11.22 4.97
C MET A 1 25.63 -10.12 4.59
N PRO A 2 25.39 -9.10 5.44
CA PRO A 2 24.70 -7.92 4.96
C PRO A 2 25.50 -7.35 3.78
N LEU A 3 24.76 -6.87 2.79
CA LEU A 3 25.31 -6.09 1.69
C LEU A 3 26.11 -4.89 2.25
N PHE A 4 27.02 -4.33 1.45
CA PHE A 4 27.80 -3.16 1.85
C PHE A 4 26.88 -2.08 2.43
N VAL A 5 27.18 -1.60 3.63
CA VAL A 5 26.41 -0.54 4.29
C VAL A 5 27.16 0.77 4.17
N VAL A 6 26.44 1.81 3.77
CA VAL A 6 26.95 3.18 3.74
C VAL A 6 25.96 4.07 4.46
N ASP A 7 26.48 4.93 5.32
CA ASP A 7 25.70 5.95 5.98
C ASP A 7 25.33 7.05 4.98
N VAL A 8 24.04 7.40 4.95
CA VAL A 8 23.57 8.54 4.16
C VAL A 8 23.54 9.80 5.00
N ASN A 9 24.00 10.90 4.40
CA ASN A 9 23.85 12.23 4.96
C ASN A 9 22.46 12.79 4.61
N ARG A 10 21.42 12.06 5.05
CA ARG A 10 20.01 12.43 4.86
C ARG A 10 19.54 13.16 6.10
N THR A 11 18.93 14.33 5.90
CA THR A 11 18.49 15.21 6.99
C THR A 11 17.03 15.03 7.39
N GLN A 12 16.25 14.28 6.61
CA GLN A 12 14.81 14.13 6.81
C GLN A 12 14.36 12.68 6.55
N LEU A 13 13.75 12.03 7.54
CA LEU A 13 13.25 10.65 7.54
C LEU A 13 11.84 10.54 6.95
N PHE A 14 10.90 11.32 7.47
CA PHE A 14 9.54 11.44 6.95
C PHE A 14 9.60 12.56 5.92
N GLY A 15 9.51 12.23 4.63
CA GLY A 15 9.68 13.22 3.55
C GLY A 15 8.75 14.42 3.66
N ALA A 16 8.72 15.29 2.65
CA ALA A 16 7.71 16.36 2.63
C ALA A 16 6.28 15.77 2.75
N PRO A 17 5.33 16.49 3.38
CA PRO A 17 3.94 16.07 3.39
C PRO A 17 3.47 15.84 1.95
N LEU A 18 2.74 14.76 1.74
CA LEU A 18 2.16 14.50 0.44
C LEU A 18 1.17 15.62 0.12
N PRO A 19 1.05 16.04 -1.16
CA PRO A 19 0.08 17.07 -1.57
C PRO A 19 -1.36 16.72 -1.18
N ARG A 20 -1.61 15.43 -0.96
CA ARG A 20 -2.89 14.84 -0.63
C ARG A 20 -2.65 13.51 0.11
N ILE A 21 -3.59 13.09 0.96
CA ILE A 21 -3.49 11.76 1.57
C ILE A 21 -3.52 10.67 0.50
N ASP A 22 -2.65 9.68 0.66
CA ASP A 22 -2.56 8.56 -0.26
C ASP A 22 -3.68 7.55 0.00
N ALA A 23 -4.58 7.35 -0.98
CA ALA A 23 -5.74 6.48 -0.81
C ALA A 23 -5.39 4.99 -0.64
N HIS A 24 -4.19 4.57 -1.07
CA HIS A 24 -3.77 3.19 -1.04
C HIS A 24 -3.21 2.81 0.33
N THR A 25 -2.36 3.68 0.87
CA THR A 25 -1.56 3.48 2.08
C THR A 25 -2.09 4.28 3.27
N LEU A 26 -3.09 5.14 3.04
CA LEU A 26 -3.66 6.10 4.00
C LEU A 26 -2.62 7.12 4.51
N ALA A 27 -1.44 7.18 3.89
CA ALA A 27 -0.32 7.97 4.38
C ALA A 27 -0.47 9.45 4.03
N SER A 28 -0.13 10.32 4.98
CA SER A 28 0.11 11.76 4.73
C SER A 28 1.59 12.04 4.51
N TYR A 29 2.47 11.20 5.04
CA TYR A 29 3.92 11.25 4.88
C TYR A 29 4.44 9.88 4.47
N ALA A 30 5.37 9.83 3.52
CA ALA A 30 6.08 8.61 3.17
C ALA A 30 7.45 8.58 3.84
N SER A 31 7.84 7.41 4.36
CA SER A 31 9.15 7.17 4.96
C SER A 31 9.89 6.05 4.23
N HIS A 32 11.17 6.29 3.99
CA HIS A 32 12.11 5.27 3.55
C HIS A 32 13.04 4.98 4.72
N ILE A 33 12.78 3.88 5.45
CA ILE A 33 13.64 3.46 6.57
C ILE A 33 15.03 3.07 6.07
N TYR A 34 15.05 2.45 4.89
CA TYR A 34 16.24 1.97 4.20
C TYR A 34 16.26 2.53 2.77
N GLU A 35 17.45 2.82 2.25
CA GLU A 35 17.64 2.97 0.79
C GLU A 35 18.24 1.70 0.21
N GLY A 36 17.71 1.27 -0.93
CA GLY A 36 17.98 -0.06 -1.48
C GLY A 36 17.09 -1.13 -0.84
N CYS A 37 16.90 -2.24 -1.55
CA CYS A 37 16.03 -3.33 -1.10
C CYS A 37 16.64 -4.70 -1.40
N GLU A 38 16.92 -5.45 -0.34
CA GLU A 38 17.55 -6.78 -0.39
C GLU A 38 16.67 -7.85 -1.03
N TYR A 39 15.35 -7.65 -1.10
CA TYR A 39 14.44 -8.60 -1.75
C TYR A 39 14.70 -8.74 -3.25
N GLY A 40 15.27 -7.72 -3.89
CA GLY A 40 15.76 -7.82 -5.27
C GLY A 40 14.70 -8.14 -6.33
N CYS A 41 13.41 -7.90 -6.06
CA CYS A 41 12.32 -8.25 -6.98
C CYS A 41 12.58 -7.70 -8.39
N ASN A 42 12.52 -8.55 -9.40
CA ASN A 42 12.84 -8.18 -10.78
C ASN A 42 11.87 -7.16 -11.38
N TYR A 43 10.66 -7.11 -10.85
CA TYR A 43 9.60 -6.16 -11.22
C TYR A 43 9.59 -4.87 -10.40
N CYS A 44 10.52 -4.69 -9.45
CA CYS A 44 10.46 -3.55 -8.53
C CYS A 44 10.63 -2.22 -9.28
N ASP A 45 9.73 -1.28 -9.04
CA ASP A 45 9.81 0.10 -9.53
C ASP A 45 11.11 0.82 -9.13
N GLY A 46 11.74 0.40 -8.03
CA GLY A 46 13.06 0.87 -7.63
C GLY A 46 14.13 0.67 -8.71
N TRP A 47 14.00 -0.34 -9.57
CA TRP A 47 14.88 -0.52 -10.73
C TRP A 47 14.68 0.51 -11.83
N GLY A 48 13.50 1.12 -11.93
CA GLY A 48 13.25 2.23 -12.83
C GLY A 48 13.86 3.53 -12.33
N ARG A 49 13.89 3.72 -11.00
CA ARG A 49 14.26 4.98 -10.34
C ARG A 49 15.73 5.05 -9.91
N HIS A 50 16.34 3.91 -9.62
CA HIS A 50 17.72 3.81 -9.14
C HIS A 50 18.62 3.04 -10.10
N LEU A 51 19.90 3.38 -10.09
CA LEU A 51 20.95 2.59 -10.72
C LEU A 51 21.52 1.56 -9.72
N ARG A 52 22.30 0.60 -10.22
CA ARG A 52 23.12 -0.28 -9.37
C ARG A 52 23.98 0.60 -8.43
N PRO A 53 24.22 0.20 -7.17
CA PRO A 53 23.94 -1.11 -6.55
C PRO A 53 22.62 -1.20 -5.72
N TYR A 54 21.46 -0.84 -6.28
CA TYR A 54 20.17 -0.78 -5.54
C TYR A 54 19.76 -1.99 -4.69
N ASN A 55 19.97 -3.24 -5.12
CA ASN A 55 19.72 -4.46 -4.32
C ASN A 55 21.01 -5.11 -3.81
N GLU A 56 22.15 -4.44 -3.99
CA GLU A 56 23.51 -4.90 -3.66
C GLU A 56 24.15 -4.05 -2.55
N GLN A 57 23.45 -2.99 -2.14
CA GLN A 57 23.85 -2.08 -1.10
C GLN A 57 22.60 -1.59 -0.39
N ILE A 58 22.66 -1.56 0.95
CA ILE A 58 21.64 -0.95 1.77
C ILE A 58 22.26 0.28 2.41
N ARG A 59 21.60 1.44 2.32
CA ARG A 59 22.05 2.64 3.01
C ARG A 59 21.15 2.94 4.19
N LEU A 60 21.79 3.29 5.30
CA LEU A 60 21.16 3.50 6.59
C LEU A 60 21.28 4.96 7.00
N MET A 61 20.24 5.46 7.66
CA MET A 61 20.33 6.67 8.45
C MET A 61 20.91 6.29 9.83
N PRO A 62 22.08 6.82 10.24
CA PRO A 62 22.76 6.38 11.46
C PRO A 62 21.92 6.53 12.73
N ASP A 63 21.29 7.70 12.90
CA ASP A 63 20.45 8.04 14.07
C ASP A 63 18.99 8.28 13.67
N ILE A 64 18.40 7.25 13.07
CA ILE A 64 17.03 7.31 12.54
C ILE A 64 15.98 7.59 13.63
N ALA A 65 16.20 7.13 14.86
CA ALA A 65 15.26 7.32 15.95
C ALA A 65 15.27 8.77 16.46
N HIS A 66 16.46 9.38 16.60
CA HIS A 66 16.55 10.80 16.93
C HIS A 66 15.94 11.68 15.84
N ALA A 67 16.23 11.39 14.56
CA ALA A 67 15.62 12.09 13.43
C ALA A 67 14.09 11.97 13.45
N ALA A 68 13.56 10.76 13.66
CA ALA A 68 12.12 10.53 13.81
C ALA A 68 11.54 11.38 14.94
N SER A 69 12.15 11.36 16.13
CA SER A 69 11.65 12.11 17.27
C SER A 69 11.67 13.62 17.04
N ALA A 70 12.70 14.14 16.38
CA ALA A 70 12.82 15.55 16.06
C ALA A 70 11.74 15.99 15.06
N GLU A 71 11.53 15.22 13.98
CA GLU A 71 10.54 15.56 12.94
C GLU A 71 9.09 15.50 13.47
N LEU A 72 8.77 14.51 14.30
CA LEU A 72 7.43 14.36 14.90
C LEU A 72 7.02 15.53 15.80
N THR A 73 7.95 16.39 16.23
CA THR A 73 7.59 17.62 16.97
C THR A 73 6.81 18.63 16.14
N THR A 74 6.92 18.54 14.81
CA THR A 74 6.30 19.48 13.86
C THR A 74 5.23 18.82 12.99
N ILE A 75 5.25 17.49 12.87
CA ILE A 75 4.22 16.74 12.14
C ILE A 75 2.94 16.66 12.97
N ASP A 76 1.79 16.83 12.32
CA ASP A 76 0.49 16.65 12.96
C ASP A 76 0.37 15.23 13.54
N ARG A 77 -0.03 15.13 14.81
CA ARG A 77 -0.20 13.85 15.53
C ARG A 77 -1.24 12.92 14.90
N ARG A 78 -2.12 13.44 14.04
CA ARG A 78 -3.13 12.66 13.31
C ARG A 78 -2.72 12.34 11.86
N ALA A 79 -1.56 12.84 11.41
CA ALA A 79 -1.04 12.54 10.08
C ALA A 79 -0.44 11.13 10.03
N VAL A 80 -0.83 10.33 9.04
CA VAL A 80 -0.37 8.94 8.96
C VAL A 80 1.05 8.90 8.38
N ILE A 81 1.96 8.22 9.07
CA ILE A 81 3.29 7.91 8.59
C ILE A 81 3.27 6.56 7.85
N GLY A 82 3.42 6.60 6.53
CA GLY A 82 3.53 5.43 5.68
C GLY A 82 4.95 4.88 5.64
N LEU A 83 5.17 3.69 6.19
CA LEU A 83 6.36 2.86 5.96
C LEU A 83 6.11 1.98 4.73
N THR A 84 5.85 2.63 3.59
CA THR A 84 5.29 2.02 2.37
C THR A 84 6.08 2.33 1.11
N ALA A 85 7.27 2.93 1.27
CA ALA A 85 8.03 3.49 0.19
C ALA A 85 8.87 2.45 -0.59
N GLU A 86 9.78 2.90 -1.46
CA GLU A 86 10.53 2.08 -2.42
C GLU A 86 11.47 1.01 -1.80
N SER A 87 11.50 0.87 -0.48
CA SER A 87 12.22 -0.20 0.21
C SER A 87 11.32 -0.81 1.28
N ASP A 88 11.42 -2.12 1.45
CA ASP A 88 10.66 -2.83 2.46
C ASP A 88 11.27 -2.57 3.84
N ALA A 89 10.47 -2.03 4.75
CA ALA A 89 10.88 -1.71 6.11
C ALA A 89 11.33 -2.97 6.90
N TYR A 90 10.88 -4.16 6.52
CA TYR A 90 11.22 -5.43 7.15
C TYR A 90 12.05 -6.35 6.24
N GLN A 91 12.77 -5.77 5.29
CA GLN A 91 13.75 -6.53 4.49
C GLN A 91 14.81 -7.23 5.36
N PRO A 92 15.58 -8.21 4.83
CA PRO A 92 16.56 -8.97 5.61
C PRO A 92 17.52 -8.15 6.49
N ALA A 93 17.93 -6.95 6.08
CA ALA A 93 18.69 -6.00 6.90
C ALA A 93 18.07 -5.73 8.29
N GLU A 94 16.74 -5.70 8.40
CA GLU A 94 16.02 -5.38 9.64
C GLU A 94 16.31 -6.40 10.75
N GLN A 95 16.60 -7.66 10.41
CA GLN A 95 17.00 -8.68 11.40
C GLN A 95 18.24 -8.27 12.21
N HIS A 96 19.12 -7.47 11.60
CA HIS A 96 20.38 -7.04 12.20
C HIS A 96 20.30 -5.60 12.72
N TYR A 97 19.78 -4.67 11.91
CA TYR A 97 19.85 -3.23 12.21
C TYR A 97 18.66 -2.70 13.02
N ARG A 98 17.52 -3.38 12.98
CA ARG A 98 16.30 -3.03 13.73
C ARG A 98 15.89 -1.55 13.62
N ARG A 99 16.05 -0.96 12.44
CA ARG A 99 15.78 0.47 12.20
C ARG A 99 14.28 0.73 12.20
N THR A 100 13.49 -0.14 11.59
CA THR A 100 12.04 -0.04 11.60
C THR A 100 11.51 -0.14 13.02
N ARG A 101 11.98 -1.13 13.79
CA ARG A 101 11.61 -1.25 15.22
C ARG A 101 11.95 0.01 16.01
N SER A 102 13.13 0.61 15.77
CA SER A 102 13.52 1.84 16.47
C SER A 102 12.61 3.02 16.14
N VAL A 103 12.17 3.16 14.88
CA VAL A 103 11.21 4.18 14.48
C VAL A 103 9.82 3.89 15.05
N LEU A 104 9.39 2.62 15.05
CA LEU A 104 8.10 2.22 15.64
C LEU A 104 8.01 2.53 17.13
N ARG A 105 9.10 2.40 17.89
CA ARG A 105 9.13 2.85 19.30
C ARG A 105 8.85 4.33 19.44
N VAL A 106 9.49 5.15 18.62
CA VAL A 106 9.28 6.61 18.62
C VAL A 106 7.84 6.95 18.21
N LEU A 107 7.31 6.29 17.18
CA LEU A 107 5.91 6.46 16.75
C LEU A 107 4.93 6.05 17.87
N ALA A 108 5.20 4.95 18.58
CA ALA A 108 4.42 4.48 19.73
C ALA A 108 4.42 5.51 20.86
N GLU A 109 5.58 6.02 21.26
CA GLU A 109 5.72 7.07 22.28
C GLU A 109 4.87 8.31 21.93
N HIS A 110 4.88 8.73 20.66
CA HIS A 110 4.09 9.85 20.15
C HIS A 110 2.63 9.49 19.84
N GLY A 111 2.23 8.22 19.88
CA GLY A 111 0.91 7.78 19.42
C GLY A 111 0.63 8.17 17.97
N GLN A 112 1.67 8.26 17.13
CA GLN A 112 1.58 8.69 15.75
C GLN A 112 0.96 7.56 14.90
N PRO A 113 -0.09 7.82 14.10
CA PRO A 113 -0.66 6.78 13.27
C PRO A 113 0.32 6.36 12.18
N THR A 114 0.36 5.06 11.89
CA THR A 114 1.28 4.46 10.92
C THR A 114 0.62 3.37 10.09
N VAL A 115 1.03 3.29 8.83
CA VAL A 115 0.70 2.18 7.94
C VAL A 115 1.98 1.60 7.39
N ILE A 116 2.10 0.27 7.45
CA ILE A 116 3.28 -0.45 6.98
C ILE A 116 2.87 -1.30 5.79
N MET A 117 3.68 -1.28 4.72
CA MET A 117 3.53 -2.22 3.61
C MET A 117 4.78 -3.10 3.51
N THR A 118 4.61 -4.41 3.60
CA THR A 118 5.74 -5.36 3.63
C THR A 118 5.41 -6.71 3.00
N LYS A 119 6.44 -7.44 2.58
CA LYS A 119 6.39 -8.88 2.23
C LYS A 119 6.87 -9.78 3.37
N SER A 120 7.46 -9.19 4.40
CA SER A 120 8.22 -9.87 5.43
C SER A 120 7.35 -10.41 6.55
N PRO A 121 7.63 -11.60 7.10
CA PRO A 121 7.00 -12.07 8.33
C PRO A 121 7.52 -11.33 9.57
N HIS A 122 8.66 -10.62 9.49
CA HIS A 122 9.29 -9.97 10.64
C HIS A 122 8.48 -8.82 11.25
N VAL A 123 7.45 -8.32 10.56
CA VAL A 123 6.50 -7.37 11.15
C VAL A 123 5.79 -7.95 12.40
N VAL A 124 5.71 -9.27 12.51
CA VAL A 124 5.14 -9.97 13.68
C VAL A 124 5.98 -9.75 14.94
N ASP A 125 7.29 -9.54 14.79
CA ASP A 125 8.20 -9.30 15.92
C ASP A 125 7.92 -7.96 16.64
N ASP A 126 7.17 -7.06 15.99
CA ASP A 126 6.81 -5.73 16.48
C ASP A 126 5.31 -5.57 16.80
N ILE A 127 4.56 -6.68 16.92
CA ILE A 127 3.12 -6.66 17.27
C ILE A 127 2.83 -5.83 18.53
N GLU A 128 3.69 -5.90 19.55
CA GLU A 128 3.52 -5.14 20.79
C GLU A 128 3.49 -3.63 20.53
N LEU A 129 4.44 -3.12 19.72
CA LEU A 129 4.52 -1.70 19.35
C LEU A 129 3.35 -1.29 18.46
N LEU A 130 2.99 -2.14 17.48
CA LEU A 130 1.83 -1.90 16.62
C LEU A 130 0.52 -1.84 17.42
N THR A 131 0.41 -2.67 18.45
CA THR A 131 -0.76 -2.68 19.36
C THR A 131 -0.81 -1.40 20.17
N GLU A 132 0.32 -0.96 20.74
CA GLU A 132 0.40 0.30 21.47
C GLU A 132 -0.01 1.50 20.60
N ILE A 133 0.50 1.56 19.36
CA ILE A 133 0.10 2.61 18.40
C ILE A 133 -1.40 2.50 18.09
N HIS A 134 -1.90 1.30 17.78
CA HIS A 134 -3.31 1.11 17.40
C HIS A 134 -4.29 1.39 18.55
N GLN A 135 -3.86 1.28 19.81
CA GLN A 135 -4.69 1.68 20.95
C GLN A 135 -4.85 3.20 21.06
N ARG A 136 -3.85 3.97 20.59
CA ARG A 136 -3.81 5.44 20.71
C ARG A 136 -4.24 6.17 19.44
N SER A 137 -4.01 5.57 18.27
CA SER A 137 -4.33 6.10 16.94
C SER A 137 -4.51 4.94 15.95
N LEU A 138 -4.06 5.04 14.70
CA LEU A 138 -4.16 3.95 13.71
C LEU A 138 -2.80 3.28 13.52
N ALA A 139 -2.66 1.99 13.82
CA ALA A 139 -1.66 1.13 13.19
C ALA A 139 -2.35 0.18 12.21
N MET A 140 -1.84 0.01 11.00
CA MET A 140 -2.33 -0.95 10.01
C MET A 140 -1.15 -1.57 9.25
N VAL A 141 -1.30 -2.84 8.87
CA VAL A 141 -0.30 -3.53 8.06
C VAL A 141 -0.91 -3.99 6.74
N MET A 142 -0.19 -3.77 5.64
CA MET A 142 -0.54 -4.22 4.31
C MET A 142 0.51 -5.25 3.87
N VAL A 143 0.09 -6.49 3.66
CA VAL A 143 0.99 -7.57 3.27
C VAL A 143 0.93 -7.77 1.76
N THR A 144 2.05 -7.55 1.07
CA THR A 144 2.12 -7.70 -0.38
C THR A 144 2.21 -9.18 -0.79
N VAL A 145 1.27 -9.67 -1.58
CA VAL A 145 1.23 -11.04 -2.10
C VAL A 145 1.13 -10.99 -3.62
N MET A 146 2.16 -11.43 -4.35
CA MET A 146 2.15 -11.32 -5.82
C MET A 146 1.36 -12.48 -6.48
N SER A 147 1.58 -13.72 -6.08
CA SER A 147 1.03 -14.90 -6.75
C SER A 147 0.95 -16.06 -5.77
N HIS A 148 -0.03 -16.95 -5.92
CA HIS A 148 -0.09 -18.20 -5.17
C HIS A 148 0.79 -19.31 -5.79
N VAL A 149 1.41 -19.07 -6.95
CA VAL A 149 2.27 -20.03 -7.67
C VAL A 149 3.73 -19.86 -7.25
N VAL A 150 4.28 -20.87 -6.59
CA VAL A 150 5.65 -20.86 -6.02
C VAL A 150 6.74 -20.63 -7.08
N ASP A 151 6.64 -21.29 -8.24
CA ASP A 151 7.63 -21.13 -9.33
C ASP A 151 7.69 -19.69 -9.86
N VAL A 152 6.53 -19.01 -9.94
CA VAL A 152 6.46 -17.61 -10.35
C VAL A 152 7.13 -16.70 -9.32
N GLN A 153 6.88 -16.92 -8.02
CA GLN A 153 7.52 -16.16 -6.96
C GLN A 153 9.05 -16.33 -6.99
N ASN A 154 9.56 -17.56 -7.05
CA ASN A 154 10.99 -17.85 -7.02
C ASN A 154 11.76 -17.25 -8.20
N LYS A 155 11.10 -17.03 -9.34
CA LYS A 155 11.72 -16.42 -10.53
C LYS A 155 11.67 -14.89 -10.53
N LEU A 156 10.71 -14.31 -9.81
CA LEU A 156 10.47 -12.86 -9.80
C LEU A 156 11.01 -12.17 -8.54
N GLU A 157 11.10 -12.87 -7.42
CA GLU A 157 11.60 -12.38 -6.16
C GLU A 157 12.85 -13.17 -5.75
N ASP A 158 13.99 -12.49 -5.57
CA ASP A 158 15.30 -13.14 -5.31
C ASP A 158 15.33 -13.75 -3.90
N LYS A 159 15.08 -12.93 -2.87
CA LYS A 159 14.91 -13.39 -1.48
C LYS A 159 13.44 -13.62 -1.15
N ASN A 160 12.78 -14.46 -1.97
CA ASN A 160 11.35 -14.72 -1.89
C ASN A 160 10.91 -15.16 -0.47
N ILE A 161 9.80 -14.58 -0.01
CA ILE A 161 9.03 -15.08 1.14
C ILE A 161 7.81 -15.83 0.61
N SER A 162 7.62 -17.09 1.03
CA SER A 162 6.54 -17.90 0.49
C SER A 162 5.17 -17.25 0.75
N THR A 163 4.24 -17.42 -0.18
CA THR A 163 2.87 -16.90 0.00
C THR A 163 2.17 -17.49 1.23
N VAL A 164 2.48 -18.74 1.60
CA VAL A 164 1.95 -19.36 2.83
C VAL A 164 2.44 -18.62 4.06
N ASP A 165 3.72 -18.24 4.11
CA ASP A 165 4.26 -17.45 5.22
C ASP A 165 3.62 -16.08 5.29
N ARG A 166 3.39 -15.42 4.14
CA ARG A 166 2.68 -14.11 4.09
C ARG A 166 1.27 -14.20 4.65
N PHE A 167 0.51 -15.24 4.33
CA PHE A 167 -0.83 -15.46 4.90
C PHE A 167 -0.81 -15.89 6.37
N THR A 168 0.26 -16.57 6.81
CA THR A 168 0.50 -16.86 8.23
C THR A 168 0.73 -15.57 9.01
N THR A 169 1.56 -14.66 8.48
CA THR A 169 1.79 -13.31 9.03
C THR A 169 0.50 -12.54 9.18
N ILE A 170 -0.36 -12.53 8.14
CA ILE A 170 -1.68 -11.89 8.18
C ILE A 170 -2.51 -12.45 9.34
N SER A 171 -2.59 -13.79 9.45
CA SER A 171 -3.36 -14.45 10.50
C SER A 171 -2.84 -14.10 11.91
N GLN A 172 -1.52 -13.97 12.09
CA GLN A 172 -0.91 -13.59 13.37
C GLN A 172 -1.21 -12.14 13.75
N LEU A 173 -1.06 -11.21 12.80
CA LEU A 173 -1.39 -9.80 13.00
C LEU A 173 -2.88 -9.60 13.33
N LYS A 174 -3.77 -10.29 12.61
CA LYS A 174 -5.21 -10.28 12.86
C LYS A 174 -5.57 -10.82 14.23
N LYS A 175 -4.93 -11.90 14.68
CA LYS A 175 -5.12 -12.44 16.05
C LYS A 175 -4.71 -11.45 17.14
N ALA A 176 -3.75 -10.57 16.86
CA ALA A 176 -3.35 -9.49 17.76
C ALA A 176 -4.26 -8.25 17.71
N GLY A 177 -5.32 -8.26 16.89
CA GLY A 177 -6.23 -7.13 16.73
C GLY A 177 -5.70 -6.01 15.83
N ILE A 178 -4.59 -6.23 15.13
CA ILE A 178 -4.08 -5.27 14.16
C ILE A 178 -4.94 -5.34 12.88
N PRO A 179 -5.38 -4.21 12.31
CA PRO A 179 -6.01 -4.19 11.01
C PRO A 179 -5.01 -4.56 9.90
N VAL A 180 -5.39 -5.47 9.01
CA VAL A 180 -4.52 -6.03 7.97
C VAL A 180 -5.19 -6.06 6.61
N GLY A 181 -4.50 -5.55 5.60
CA GLY A 181 -4.88 -5.68 4.19
C GLY A 181 -3.95 -6.60 3.41
N VAL A 182 -4.48 -7.20 2.34
CA VAL A 182 -3.67 -7.91 1.34
C VAL A 182 -3.46 -7.00 0.14
N VAL A 183 -2.21 -6.86 -0.32
CA VAL A 183 -1.88 -6.10 -1.54
C VAL A 183 -1.44 -7.08 -2.63
N ILE A 184 -2.33 -7.36 -3.58
CA ILE A 184 -2.04 -8.19 -4.74
C ILE A 184 -1.28 -7.37 -5.77
N GLN A 185 0.06 -7.39 -5.69
CA GLN A 185 0.90 -6.56 -6.55
C GLN A 185 2.30 -7.18 -6.81
N PRO A 186 2.80 -7.13 -8.05
CA PRO A 186 2.08 -6.69 -9.26
C PRO A 186 1.20 -7.79 -9.85
N LEU A 187 0.04 -7.40 -10.39
CA LEU A 187 -0.65 -8.21 -11.40
C LEU A 187 0.09 -8.11 -12.74
N ILE A 188 0.46 -9.26 -13.28
CA ILE A 188 1.20 -9.47 -14.53
C ILE A 188 0.29 -10.28 -15.46
N PRO A 189 -0.14 -9.68 -16.59
CA PRO A 189 -1.08 -10.30 -17.51
C PRO A 189 -0.70 -11.69 -17.98
N TYR A 190 -1.65 -12.61 -17.95
CA TYR A 190 -1.50 -14.02 -18.32
C TYR A 190 -0.49 -14.82 -17.48
N LEU A 191 0.08 -14.23 -16.41
CA LEU A 191 1.01 -14.91 -15.52
C LEU A 191 0.38 -15.24 -14.17
N ASN A 192 -0.20 -14.23 -13.50
CA ASN A 192 -0.79 -14.38 -12.16
C ASN A 192 -2.19 -13.76 -12.04
N ASP A 193 -2.84 -13.41 -13.15
CA ASP A 193 -4.14 -12.72 -13.18
C ASP A 193 -5.27 -13.51 -13.85
N THR A 194 -5.10 -14.84 -13.97
CA THR A 194 -6.19 -15.72 -14.37
C THR A 194 -7.28 -15.75 -13.29
N ASP A 195 -8.53 -15.98 -13.66
CA ASP A 195 -9.63 -15.99 -12.68
C ASP A 195 -9.43 -17.04 -11.58
N TYR A 196 -8.84 -18.20 -11.93
CA TYR A 196 -8.42 -19.20 -10.95
C TYR A 196 -7.35 -18.66 -10.00
N ALA A 197 -6.30 -18.01 -10.52
CA ALA A 197 -5.23 -17.51 -9.68
C ALA A 197 -5.70 -16.43 -8.70
N LEU A 198 -6.58 -15.55 -9.18
CA LEU A 198 -7.13 -14.45 -8.39
C LEU A 198 -8.12 -14.96 -7.34
N SER A 199 -9.05 -15.85 -7.72
CA SER A 199 -9.99 -16.46 -6.75
C SER A 199 -9.25 -17.18 -5.63
N ARG A 200 -8.17 -17.92 -5.91
CA ARG A 200 -7.33 -18.55 -4.88
C ARG A 200 -6.72 -17.53 -3.92
N LEU A 201 -6.22 -16.40 -4.42
CA LEU A 201 -5.68 -15.34 -3.55
C LEU A 201 -6.77 -14.69 -2.68
N ILE A 202 -7.97 -14.48 -3.23
CA ILE A 202 -9.11 -13.95 -2.46
C ILE A 202 -9.55 -14.94 -1.38
N GLU A 203 -9.69 -16.23 -1.70
CA GLU A 203 -10.02 -17.28 -0.74
C GLU A 203 -9.00 -17.35 0.40
N MET A 204 -7.70 -17.30 0.07
CA MET A 204 -6.62 -17.28 1.06
C MET A 204 -6.67 -16.00 1.94
N SER A 205 -7.03 -14.86 1.35
CA SER A 205 -7.17 -13.59 2.07
C SER A 205 -8.30 -13.65 3.09
N VAL A 206 -9.45 -14.18 2.71
CA VAL A 206 -10.58 -14.41 3.62
C VAL A 206 -10.21 -15.40 4.71
N ALA A 207 -9.57 -16.53 4.35
CA ALA A 207 -9.17 -17.56 5.31
C ALA A 207 -8.16 -17.04 6.35
N ALA A 208 -7.28 -16.13 5.96
CA ALA A 208 -6.32 -15.48 6.87
C ALA A 208 -6.95 -14.36 7.72
N GLY A 209 -8.19 -13.95 7.41
CA GLY A 209 -8.92 -12.91 8.13
C GLY A 209 -8.56 -11.48 7.72
N ALA A 210 -8.07 -11.26 6.49
CA ALA A 210 -7.78 -9.91 6.00
C ALA A 210 -9.03 -9.02 6.02
N ASP A 211 -8.86 -7.73 6.35
CA ASP A 211 -9.95 -6.75 6.44
C ASP A 211 -10.32 -6.17 5.07
N PHE A 212 -9.37 -6.16 4.15
CA PHE A 212 -9.54 -5.71 2.78
C PHE A 212 -8.47 -6.29 1.88
N VAL A 213 -8.70 -6.20 0.57
CA VAL A 213 -7.72 -6.48 -0.46
C VAL A 213 -7.54 -5.26 -1.34
N HIS A 214 -6.33 -5.07 -1.81
CA HIS A 214 -5.96 -4.07 -2.80
C HIS A 214 -5.21 -4.77 -3.92
N TRP A 215 -5.25 -4.22 -5.13
CA TRP A 215 -4.43 -4.72 -6.22
C TRP A 215 -3.96 -3.59 -7.12
N ASP A 216 -2.79 -3.81 -7.72
CA ASP A 216 -2.29 -2.98 -8.79
C ASP A 216 -1.47 -3.79 -9.79
N TYR A 217 -1.29 -3.23 -10.98
CA TYR A 217 -0.66 -3.89 -12.10
C TYR A 217 0.83 -3.57 -12.14
N LEU A 218 1.57 -4.40 -12.86
CA LEU A 218 2.97 -4.14 -13.17
C LEU A 218 3.10 -2.80 -13.92
N TYR A 219 4.02 -1.94 -13.49
CA TYR A 219 4.40 -0.73 -14.20
C TYR A 219 5.75 -0.91 -14.91
N THR A 220 5.87 -0.39 -16.13
CA THR A 220 7.15 -0.33 -16.86
C THR A 220 7.62 1.12 -16.96
N LEU A 221 8.17 1.64 -15.87
CA LEU A 221 8.52 3.07 -15.68
C LEU A 221 9.41 3.67 -16.79
N ASN A 222 10.33 2.89 -17.36
CA ASN A 222 11.19 3.30 -18.47
C ASN A 222 11.72 2.07 -19.22
N GLN A 223 12.41 2.30 -20.35
CA GLN A 223 12.92 1.23 -21.21
C GLN A 223 13.86 0.26 -20.47
N ARG A 224 14.71 0.77 -19.57
CA ARG A 224 15.63 -0.08 -18.78
C ARG A 224 14.86 -0.99 -17.83
N HIS A 225 13.89 -0.44 -17.10
CA HIS A 225 13.03 -1.23 -16.22
C HIS A 225 12.24 -2.27 -17.02
N ARG A 226 11.67 -1.87 -18.17
CA ARG A 226 10.93 -2.78 -19.06
C ARG A 226 11.80 -3.95 -19.53
N ASN A 227 13.01 -3.68 -20.00
CA ASN A 227 13.93 -4.74 -20.46
C ASN A 227 14.25 -5.72 -19.33
N ARG A 228 14.52 -5.21 -18.12
CA ARG A 228 14.76 -6.05 -16.94
C ARG A 228 13.56 -6.96 -16.63
N VAL A 229 12.35 -6.39 -16.64
CA VAL A 229 11.11 -7.16 -16.44
C VAL A 229 10.96 -8.23 -17.51
N TYR A 230 11.16 -7.88 -18.78
CA TYR A 230 11.03 -8.82 -19.89
C TYR A 230 12.04 -9.95 -19.82
N GLU A 231 13.29 -9.66 -19.45
CA GLU A 231 14.31 -10.68 -19.22
C GLU A 231 13.93 -11.63 -18.08
N ALA A 232 13.34 -11.11 -17.00
CA ALA A 232 12.87 -11.95 -15.90
C ALA A 232 11.67 -12.82 -16.33
N LEU A 233 10.69 -12.23 -17.02
CA LEU A 233 9.52 -12.94 -17.53
C LEU A 233 9.89 -14.03 -18.55
N ALA A 234 10.89 -13.79 -19.40
CA ALA A 234 11.36 -14.79 -20.37
C ALA A 234 11.97 -16.04 -19.71
N ARG A 235 12.38 -15.96 -18.43
CA ARG A 235 12.85 -17.12 -17.64
C ARG A 235 11.69 -17.92 -17.03
N ILE A 236 10.47 -17.37 -17.06
CA ILE A 236 9.26 -18.05 -16.60
C ILE A 236 8.66 -18.78 -17.80
N GLY A 237 8.63 -20.11 -17.71
CA GLY A 237 8.37 -20.99 -18.85
C GLY A 237 7.09 -20.64 -19.59
N ASN A 238 7.16 -20.62 -20.92
CA ASN A 238 6.07 -20.35 -21.86
C ASN A 238 5.44 -18.95 -21.77
N TYR A 239 6.03 -17.97 -21.08
CA TYR A 239 5.51 -16.59 -21.10
C TYR A 239 5.96 -15.85 -22.38
N PRO A 240 5.08 -15.65 -23.38
CA PRO A 240 5.48 -15.06 -24.65
C PRO A 240 5.71 -13.55 -24.46
N PRO A 241 6.89 -13.00 -24.83
CA PRO A 241 7.14 -11.56 -24.72
C PRO A 241 6.14 -10.69 -25.50
N SER A 242 5.45 -11.26 -26.50
CA SER A 242 4.38 -10.59 -27.24
C SER A 242 3.19 -10.20 -26.37
N TYR A 243 2.90 -10.92 -25.27
CA TYR A 243 1.81 -10.57 -24.36
C TYR A 243 2.03 -9.21 -23.73
N MET A 244 3.23 -8.96 -23.18
CA MET A 244 3.56 -7.65 -22.63
C MET A 244 3.65 -6.59 -23.72
N ARG A 245 4.28 -6.91 -24.86
CA ARG A 245 4.38 -5.96 -25.98
C ARG A 245 3.02 -5.48 -26.47
N ASN A 246 2.04 -6.38 -26.57
CA ASN A 246 0.72 -6.05 -27.08
C ASN A 246 -0.10 -5.22 -26.08
N LEU A 247 0.00 -5.56 -24.79
CA LEU A 247 -0.77 -4.91 -23.74
C LEU A 247 -0.16 -3.58 -23.25
N TYR A 248 1.16 -3.50 -23.13
CA TYR A 248 1.83 -2.28 -22.69
C TYR A 248 2.20 -1.37 -23.85
N ARG A 249 2.41 -1.93 -25.05
CA ARG A 249 2.98 -1.20 -26.21
C ARG A 249 4.24 -0.46 -25.75
N ASP A 250 4.24 0.87 -25.86
CA ASP A 250 5.28 1.76 -25.36
C ASP A 250 4.92 2.49 -24.06
N GLY A 251 3.74 2.22 -23.49
CA GLY A 251 3.25 2.82 -22.26
C GLY A 251 3.88 2.27 -20.97
N MET A 252 3.75 3.05 -19.90
CA MET A 252 4.12 2.64 -18.54
C MET A 252 3.10 1.68 -17.93
N THR A 253 1.84 1.82 -18.33
CA THR A 253 0.69 1.06 -17.82
C THR A 253 0.18 0.10 -18.88
N ILE A 254 -0.54 -0.91 -18.40
CA ILE A 254 -1.24 -1.87 -19.24
C ILE A 254 -2.41 -1.21 -20.01
N ASP A 255 -2.83 -1.83 -21.12
CA ASP A 255 -4.02 -1.46 -21.88
C ASP A 255 -5.26 -1.29 -20.97
N PRO A 256 -5.93 -0.12 -21.02
CA PRO A 256 -7.05 0.16 -20.13
C PRO A 256 -8.25 -0.79 -20.26
N ALA A 257 -8.50 -1.36 -21.45
CA ALA A 257 -9.62 -2.28 -21.62
C ALA A 257 -9.34 -3.61 -20.92
N TYR A 258 -8.12 -4.13 -21.05
CA TYR A 258 -7.68 -5.30 -20.30
C TYR A 258 -7.73 -5.06 -18.79
N GLN A 259 -7.23 -3.89 -18.36
CA GLN A 259 -7.27 -3.49 -16.95
C GLN A 259 -8.71 -3.46 -16.40
N GLN A 260 -9.65 -2.89 -17.16
CA GLN A 260 -11.04 -2.78 -16.78
C GLN A 260 -11.72 -4.16 -16.67
N GLU A 261 -11.43 -5.06 -17.59
CA GLU A 261 -11.96 -6.44 -17.55
C GLU A 261 -11.48 -7.18 -16.29
N ARG A 262 -10.18 -7.14 -16.01
CA ARG A 262 -9.59 -7.79 -14.83
C ARG A 262 -10.06 -7.14 -13.53
N ASN A 263 -10.16 -5.82 -13.48
CA ASN A 263 -10.71 -5.07 -12.34
C ASN A 263 -12.16 -5.47 -12.04
N ALA A 264 -12.99 -5.59 -13.06
CA ALA A 264 -14.38 -6.03 -12.90
C ALA A 264 -14.46 -7.46 -12.38
N SER A 265 -13.60 -8.36 -12.87
CA SER A 265 -13.52 -9.75 -12.38
C SER A 265 -13.14 -9.81 -10.89
N LEU A 266 -12.07 -9.12 -10.51
CA LEU A 266 -11.60 -9.04 -9.11
C LEU A 266 -12.63 -8.41 -8.19
N THR A 267 -13.25 -7.31 -8.62
CA THR A 267 -14.27 -6.64 -7.81
C THR A 267 -15.45 -7.57 -7.54
N ARG A 268 -15.91 -8.34 -8.53
CA ARG A 268 -16.98 -9.34 -8.33
C ARG A 268 -16.56 -10.43 -7.35
N MET A 269 -15.35 -11.00 -7.50
CA MET A 269 -14.84 -12.01 -6.58
C MET A 269 -14.77 -11.49 -5.13
N CYS A 270 -14.35 -10.24 -4.95
CA CYS A 270 -14.28 -9.58 -3.65
C CYS A 270 -15.69 -9.35 -3.08
N ASP A 271 -16.63 -8.88 -3.89
CA ASP A 271 -18.02 -8.65 -3.49
C ASP A 271 -18.70 -9.99 -3.08
N ASP A 272 -18.51 -11.06 -3.85
CA ASP A 272 -19.02 -12.41 -3.55
C ASP A 272 -18.43 -12.95 -2.24
N ALA A 273 -17.15 -12.68 -2.00
CA ALA A 273 -16.44 -13.05 -0.78
C ALA A 273 -16.70 -12.12 0.41
N LYS A 274 -17.45 -11.02 0.21
CA LYS A 274 -17.66 -9.92 1.18
C LYS A 274 -16.34 -9.33 1.71
N LEU A 275 -15.32 -9.29 0.86
CA LEU A 275 -14.00 -8.73 1.19
C LEU A 275 -13.90 -7.32 0.56
N PRO A 276 -13.79 -6.25 1.36
CA PRO A 276 -13.62 -4.88 0.84
C PRO A 276 -12.39 -4.72 -0.06
N VAL A 277 -12.46 -3.83 -1.06
CA VAL A 277 -11.38 -3.55 -2.04
C VAL A 277 -10.47 -2.36 -1.66
N HIS A 278 -10.68 -1.85 -0.45
CA HIS A 278 -9.96 -0.78 0.23
C HIS A 278 -10.33 -0.84 1.73
N PRO A 279 -9.57 -0.20 2.64
CA PRO A 279 -9.95 -0.14 4.05
C PRO A 279 -11.37 0.43 4.23
N PRO A 280 -12.28 -0.26 4.95
CA PRO A 280 -13.55 0.35 5.36
C PRO A 280 -13.37 1.56 6.26
N TYR A 281 -14.30 2.54 6.16
CA TYR A 281 -14.26 3.76 6.97
C TYR A 281 -14.15 3.48 8.47
N ALA A 282 -14.84 2.47 8.98
CA ALA A 282 -14.82 2.08 10.39
C ALA A 282 -13.40 1.76 10.93
N MET A 283 -12.44 1.42 10.07
CA MET A 283 -11.06 1.16 10.49
C MET A 283 -10.31 2.43 10.88
N PHE A 284 -10.65 3.58 10.30
CA PHE A 284 -9.92 4.84 10.46
C PHE A 284 -10.80 6.02 10.91
N ALA A 285 -12.10 5.79 11.08
CA ALA A 285 -13.02 6.77 11.63
C ALA A 285 -12.59 7.26 13.02
N GLN A 286 -12.55 8.58 13.18
CA GLN A 286 -12.09 9.29 14.39
C GLN A 286 -10.66 8.99 14.82
N ARG A 287 -9.84 8.40 13.93
CA ARG A 287 -8.43 8.09 14.20
C ARG A 287 -7.48 9.01 13.45
N LEU A 288 -7.94 9.72 12.43
CA LEU A 288 -7.14 10.59 11.57
C LEU A 288 -7.62 12.04 11.66
N ASP A 289 -6.96 12.94 10.92
CA ASP A 289 -7.52 14.28 10.70
C ASP A 289 -8.90 14.15 10.03
N PRO A 290 -9.96 14.83 10.52
CA PRO A 290 -11.29 14.67 9.96
C PRO A 290 -11.38 14.97 8.45
N ARG A 291 -10.62 15.96 7.95
CA ARG A 291 -10.60 16.24 6.50
C ARG A 291 -9.96 15.08 5.75
N ASN A 292 -8.86 14.53 6.25
CA ASN A 292 -8.25 13.33 5.68
C ASN A 292 -9.20 12.13 5.68
N GLU A 293 -10.03 11.97 6.72
CA GLU A 293 -11.05 10.92 6.75
C GLU A 293 -12.09 11.09 5.64
N LEU A 294 -12.67 12.28 5.51
CA LEU A 294 -13.64 12.58 4.46
C LEU A 294 -13.04 12.39 3.06
N GLU A 295 -11.81 12.88 2.89
CA GLU A 295 -11.08 12.76 1.64
C GLU A 295 -10.84 11.29 1.27
N LEU A 296 -10.37 10.46 2.21
CA LEU A 296 -10.14 9.04 2.02
C LEU A 296 -11.41 8.29 1.61
N VAL A 297 -12.53 8.52 2.30
CA VAL A 297 -13.79 7.83 1.97
C VAL A 297 -14.25 8.17 0.56
N ILE A 298 -14.11 9.43 0.14
CA ILE A 298 -14.41 9.86 -1.23
C ILE A 298 -13.44 9.20 -2.24
N LEU A 299 -12.14 9.17 -1.95
CA LEU A 299 -11.15 8.54 -2.83
C LEU A 299 -11.34 7.03 -2.97
N HIS A 300 -11.67 6.35 -1.87
CA HIS A 300 -12.00 4.92 -1.87
C HIS A 300 -13.23 4.63 -2.72
N GLN A 301 -14.27 5.45 -2.59
CA GLN A 301 -15.47 5.32 -3.41
C GLN A 301 -15.19 5.64 -4.89
N ALA A 302 -14.41 6.68 -5.19
CA ALA A 302 -13.97 7.00 -6.54
C ALA A 302 -13.15 5.87 -7.17
N ARG A 303 -12.30 5.20 -6.38
CA ARG A 303 -11.56 4.01 -6.82
C ARG A 303 -12.53 2.87 -7.14
N ARG A 304 -13.52 2.59 -6.28
CA ARG A 304 -14.53 1.56 -6.54
C ARG A 304 -15.34 1.86 -7.82
N ASP A 305 -15.70 3.13 -8.03
CA ASP A 305 -16.35 3.59 -9.27
C ASP A 305 -15.46 3.32 -10.48
N MET A 306 -14.16 3.63 -10.41
CA MET A 306 -13.20 3.36 -11.49
C MET A 306 -13.09 1.86 -11.78
N LEU A 307 -12.94 1.02 -10.75
CA LEU A 307 -12.86 -0.44 -10.90
C LEU A 307 -14.11 -1.03 -11.57
N GLN A 308 -15.28 -0.41 -11.37
CA GLN A 308 -16.55 -0.82 -11.95
C GLN A 308 -16.89 -0.08 -13.27
N GLY A 309 -15.95 0.66 -13.85
CA GLY A 309 -16.11 1.32 -15.14
C GLY A 309 -16.96 2.60 -15.10
N ARG A 310 -17.29 3.13 -13.92
CA ARG A 310 -18.05 4.37 -13.73
C ARG A 310 -17.12 5.58 -13.71
N ALA A 311 -16.38 5.78 -14.81
CA ALA A 311 -15.33 6.79 -14.92
C ALA A 311 -15.79 8.22 -14.53
N THR A 312 -16.97 8.64 -14.96
CA THR A 312 -17.50 9.98 -14.64
C THR A 312 -17.69 10.19 -13.13
N LEU A 313 -18.24 9.21 -12.41
CA LEU A 313 -18.41 9.31 -10.96
C LEU A 313 -17.06 9.28 -10.24
N ALA A 314 -16.12 8.46 -10.73
CA ALA A 314 -14.76 8.43 -10.22
C ALA A 314 -14.08 9.81 -10.38
N THR A 315 -14.21 10.47 -11.53
CA THR A 315 -13.68 11.82 -11.77
C THR A 315 -14.29 12.84 -10.80
N ILE A 316 -15.62 12.83 -10.61
CA ILE A 316 -16.29 13.73 -9.67
C ILE A 316 -15.73 13.53 -8.25
N GLY A 317 -15.60 12.28 -7.79
CA GLY A 317 -15.02 11.98 -6.48
C GLY A 317 -13.58 12.48 -6.34
N GLN A 318 -12.73 12.25 -7.35
CA GLN A 318 -11.35 12.74 -7.36
C GLN A 318 -11.28 14.28 -7.29
N THR A 319 -12.16 14.98 -8.02
CA THR A 319 -12.24 16.44 -7.98
C THR A 319 -12.67 16.94 -6.59
N LEU A 320 -13.69 16.34 -5.98
CA LEU A 320 -14.14 16.68 -4.63
C LEU A 320 -13.02 16.45 -3.60
N ALA A 321 -12.37 15.30 -3.63
CA ALA A 321 -11.23 14.99 -2.77
C ALA A 321 -10.08 15.99 -2.92
N THR A 322 -9.76 16.39 -4.16
CA THR A 322 -8.71 17.38 -4.43
C THR A 322 -9.03 18.74 -3.81
N ARG A 323 -10.29 19.16 -3.85
CA ARG A 323 -10.73 20.42 -3.24
C ARG A 323 -10.70 20.36 -1.71
N ILE A 324 -11.09 19.22 -1.13
CA ILE A 324 -10.98 18.97 0.32
C ILE A 324 -9.52 19.05 0.78
N ALA A 325 -8.61 18.41 0.03
CA ALA A 325 -7.17 18.47 0.31
C ALA A 325 -6.62 19.91 0.23
N ALA A 326 -7.15 20.74 -0.67
CA ALA A 326 -6.82 22.16 -0.77
C ALA A 326 -7.44 23.03 0.34
N GLY A 327 -8.21 22.42 1.26
CA GLY A 327 -8.86 23.10 2.38
C GLY A 327 -10.25 23.64 2.09
N GLU A 328 -10.81 23.39 0.90
CA GLU A 328 -12.21 23.72 0.59
C GLU A 328 -13.17 22.74 1.26
N MET A 329 -14.36 23.22 1.63
CA MET A 329 -15.45 22.38 2.14
C MET A 329 -16.74 22.65 1.36
N PRO A 330 -16.90 22.09 0.14
CA PRO A 330 -18.05 22.36 -0.71
C PRO A 330 -19.28 21.57 -0.26
N LEU A 331 -19.84 21.91 0.91
CA LEU A 331 -20.92 21.16 1.56
C LEU A 331 -22.15 20.93 0.66
N GLN A 332 -22.52 21.93 -0.14
CA GLN A 332 -23.64 21.77 -1.07
C GLN A 332 -23.35 20.68 -2.11
N GLU A 333 -22.15 20.64 -2.68
CA GLU A 333 -21.78 19.61 -3.66
C GLU A 333 -21.65 18.23 -3.01
N LEU A 334 -21.12 18.17 -1.78
CA LEU A 334 -21.07 16.94 -1.00
C LEU A 334 -22.46 16.37 -0.72
N HIS A 335 -23.46 17.22 -0.45
CA HIS A 335 -24.85 16.81 -0.27
C HIS A 335 -25.50 16.28 -1.55
N HIS A 336 -25.05 16.75 -2.72
CA HIS A 336 -25.53 16.28 -4.03
C HIS A 336 -24.65 15.17 -4.63
N TYR A 337 -23.61 14.74 -3.91
CA TYR A 337 -22.76 13.66 -4.38
C TYR A 337 -23.54 12.34 -4.41
N ALA A 338 -23.40 11.58 -5.50
CA ALA A 338 -24.15 10.34 -5.70
C ALA A 338 -23.98 9.33 -4.54
N HIS A 339 -22.85 9.39 -3.84
CA HIS A 339 -22.53 8.53 -2.70
C HIS A 339 -22.67 9.23 -1.34
N TYR A 340 -23.52 10.26 -1.24
CA TYR A 340 -23.72 11.05 -0.02
C TYR A 340 -23.92 10.18 1.23
N MET A 341 -24.75 9.13 1.14
CA MET A 341 -25.03 8.25 2.29
C MET A 341 -23.79 7.54 2.84
N LEU A 342 -22.81 7.24 1.98
CA LEU A 342 -21.54 6.61 2.39
C LEU A 342 -20.60 7.61 3.06
N ILE A 343 -20.62 8.87 2.62
CA ILE A 343 -19.71 9.91 3.12
C ILE A 343 -20.31 10.75 4.25
N ARG A 344 -21.64 10.68 4.48
CA ARG A 344 -22.37 11.42 5.50
C ARG A 344 -21.73 11.30 6.90
N PRO A 345 -21.33 10.11 7.39
CA PRO A 345 -20.67 10.01 8.69
C PRO A 345 -19.36 10.80 8.78
N ALA A 346 -18.55 10.79 7.71
CA ALA A 346 -17.31 11.56 7.65
C ALA A 346 -17.59 13.07 7.59
N ILE A 347 -18.60 13.51 6.82
CA ILE A 347 -19.02 14.92 6.79
C ILE A 347 -19.42 15.39 8.20
N GLN A 348 -20.19 14.59 8.94
CA GLN A 348 -20.61 14.91 10.31
C GLN A 348 -19.40 15.07 11.23
N HIS A 349 -18.40 14.19 11.09
CA HIS A 349 -17.17 14.28 11.86
C HIS A 349 -16.37 15.56 11.54
N VAL A 350 -16.25 15.95 10.27
CA VAL A 350 -15.54 17.20 9.89
C VAL A 350 -16.28 18.46 10.33
N THR A 351 -17.60 18.45 10.23
CA THR A 351 -18.43 19.65 10.50
C THR A 351 -18.82 19.81 11.96
N GLY A 352 -18.66 18.76 12.78
CA GLY A 352 -19.15 18.73 14.16
C GLY A 352 -20.69 18.74 14.25
N ALA A 353 -21.40 18.51 13.14
CA ALA A 353 -22.86 18.51 13.12
C ALA A 353 -23.41 17.20 13.70
N ALA A 354 -24.38 17.31 14.61
CA ALA A 354 -25.16 16.18 15.09
C ALA A 354 -25.87 15.47 13.92
N PRO A 355 -26.16 14.16 14.00
CA PRO A 355 -26.92 13.50 12.96
C PRO A 355 -28.28 14.20 12.79
N PHE A 356 -28.50 14.82 11.63
CA PHE A 356 -29.81 15.31 11.23
C PHE A 356 -30.80 14.16 11.42
N ALA A 357 -31.77 14.34 12.33
CA ALA A 357 -32.88 13.42 12.50
C ALA A 357 -33.60 13.29 11.16
N ASP A 358 -33.89 12.05 10.79
CA ASP A 358 -34.34 11.60 9.46
C ASP A 358 -35.52 12.38 8.87
#